data_AF-A0A6J2TYP8-F1
#
_entry.id   AF-A0A6J2TYP8-F1
#
_cell.length_a   1.000
_cell.length_b   1.000
_cell.length_c   1.000
_cell.angle_alpha   90.00
_cell.angle_beta   90.00
_cell.angle_gamma   90.00
#
_symmetry.space_group_name_H-M   'P 1'
#
loop_
_entity.id
_entity.type
_entity.pdbx_description
1 polymer ?
#
loop_
_entity_poly.entity_id
_entity_poly.type
_entity_poly.pdbx_seq_one_letter_code
_entity_poly.pdbx_strand_id
1 'polypeptide(L)'
;MAPREKFEFVFVRLSYIPYIHPLYPRITYQLRKHPLTVSITQVRDWYEHVMMRERANLPPDVNIRYCDWRIATGDVSLFTVHGNRFDKIMLVLGEENISWVFYQNMPLQRRIEGSACFPISYCGCCLNNQYLEIMEHIKEMLSRTKVR
;
A
#
# COMPACT_ATOMS: atom_id res chain seq x y z
N MET A 1 -17.61 -21.25 -5.39
CA MET A 1 -17.03 -20.03 -5.99
C MET A 1 -16.24 -20.48 -7.21
N ALA A 2 -16.48 -19.90 -8.39
CA ALA A 2 -15.75 -20.29 -9.61
C ALA A 2 -14.25 -19.99 -9.43
N PRO A 3 -13.34 -20.85 -9.91
CA PRO A 3 -11.90 -20.60 -9.81
C PRO A 3 -11.59 -19.30 -10.56
N ARG A 4 -11.06 -18.30 -9.84
CA ARG A 4 -10.57 -17.07 -10.47
C ARG A 4 -9.33 -17.44 -11.28
N GLU A 5 -9.46 -17.47 -12.60
CA GLU A 5 -8.34 -17.79 -13.52
C GLU A 5 -7.19 -16.77 -13.45
N LYS A 6 -7.42 -15.60 -12.83
CA LYS A 6 -6.45 -14.51 -12.72
C LYS A 6 -6.52 -13.87 -11.34
N PHE A 7 -5.37 -13.75 -10.69
CA PHE A 7 -5.21 -13.04 -9.43
C PHE A 7 -4.48 -11.72 -9.70
N GLU A 8 -4.98 -10.63 -9.12
CA GLU A 8 -4.37 -9.30 -9.26
C GLU A 8 -3.87 -8.83 -7.89
N PHE A 9 -2.56 -8.57 -7.80
CA PHE A 9 -2.00 -7.84 -6.67
C PHE A 9 -2.00 -6.35 -6.98
N VAL A 10 -2.66 -5.58 -6.12
CA VAL A 10 -2.68 -4.12 -6.24
C VAL A 10 -1.71 -3.53 -5.23
N PHE A 11 -0.81 -2.71 -5.72
CA PHE A 11 0.15 -1.97 -4.92
C PHE A 11 -0.19 -0.49 -4.98
N VAL A 12 -0.17 0.16 -3.82
CA VAL A 12 -0.42 1.59 -3.72
C VAL A 12 0.79 2.22 -3.07
N ARG A 13 1.39 3.19 -3.75
CA ARG A 13 2.59 3.88 -3.28
C ARG A 13 2.30 5.36 -3.20
N LEU A 14 2.23 5.87 -1.98
CA LEU A 14 2.06 7.28 -1.71
C LEU A 14 3.42 7.89 -1.44
N SER A 15 3.65 9.08 -1.99
CA SER A 15 4.85 9.88 -1.73
C SER A 15 4.46 11.31 -1.42
N TYR A 16 4.99 11.82 -0.31
CA TYR A 16 4.78 13.19 0.09
C TYR A 16 5.66 14.12 -0.74
N ILE A 17 5.03 15.07 -1.43
CA ILE A 17 5.73 16.08 -2.23
C ILE A 17 5.14 17.45 -1.86
N PRO A 18 5.90 18.32 -1.16
CA PRO A 18 5.35 19.54 -0.55
C PRO A 18 4.79 20.56 -1.54
N TYR A 19 5.23 20.52 -2.80
CA TYR A 19 4.80 21.44 -3.85
C TYR A 19 3.62 20.92 -4.68
N ILE A 20 3.11 19.71 -4.41
CA ILE A 20 1.87 19.22 -5.01
C ILE A 20 0.70 19.70 -4.15
N HIS A 21 -0.37 20.18 -4.76
CA HIS A 21 -1.54 20.61 -4.00
C HIS A 21 -2.21 19.42 -3.29
N PRO A 22 -2.60 19.53 -2.00
CA PRO A 22 -3.13 18.40 -1.22
C PRO A 22 -4.42 17.80 -1.83
N LEU A 23 -5.28 18.65 -2.40
CA LEU A 23 -6.54 18.23 -3.04
C LEU A 23 -6.36 17.74 -4.49
N TYR A 24 -5.18 17.90 -5.09
CA TYR A 24 -4.93 17.54 -6.49
C TYR A 24 -3.67 16.67 -6.62
N PRO A 25 -3.73 15.42 -6.11
CA PRO A 25 -2.62 14.48 -6.19
C PRO A 25 -2.32 14.12 -7.65
N ARG A 26 -1.03 13.86 -7.94
CA ARG A 26 -0.61 13.27 -9.21
C ARG A 26 -0.68 11.77 -9.10
N ILE A 27 -1.54 11.16 -9.90
CA ILE A 27 -1.83 9.73 -9.80
C ILE A 27 -1.47 9.06 -11.12
N THR A 28 -0.69 7.99 -11.02
CA THR A 28 -0.28 7.18 -12.16
C THR A 28 -0.56 5.72 -11.89
N TYR A 29 -1.14 5.08 -12.89
CA TYR A 29 -1.48 3.67 -12.88
C TYR A 29 -0.59 2.91 -13.86
N GLN A 30 -0.01 1.80 -13.43
CA GLN A 30 0.80 0.95 -14.27
C GLN A 30 0.50 -0.52 -14.04
N LEU A 31 0.15 -1.22 -15.11
CA LEU A 31 0.07 -2.67 -15.14
C LEU A 31 1.45 -3.26 -15.38
N ARG A 32 1.82 -4.25 -14.58
CA ARG A 32 3.14 -4.88 -14.64
C ARG A 32 3.01 -6.39 -14.76
N LYS A 33 3.89 -6.98 -15.56
CA LYS A 33 4.07 -8.44 -15.66
C LYS A 33 4.91 -9.01 -14.51
N HIS A 34 5.66 -8.15 -13.82
CA HIS A 34 6.61 -8.54 -12.79
C HIS A 34 6.40 -7.75 -11.49
N PRO A 35 6.76 -8.33 -10.33
CA PRO A 35 6.63 -7.68 -9.02
C PRO A 35 7.50 -6.42 -8.87
N LEU A 36 7.23 -5.60 -7.86
CA LEU A 36 7.88 -4.30 -7.64
C LEU A 36 9.29 -4.36 -7.02
N THR A 37 9.86 -5.55 -6.81
CA THR A 37 11.04 -5.82 -5.95
C THR A 37 12.24 -4.91 -6.20
N VAL A 38 12.54 -4.56 -7.45
CA VAL A 38 13.69 -3.71 -7.82
C VAL A 38 13.48 -2.23 -7.47
N SER A 39 12.23 -1.78 -7.37
CA SER A 39 11.89 -0.36 -7.22
C SER A 39 11.63 0.07 -5.77
N ILE A 40 11.71 -0.84 -4.81
CA ILE A 40 11.37 -0.61 -3.40
C ILE A 40 12.55 -1.07 -2.53
N THR A 41 13.65 -0.33 -2.58
CA THR A 41 14.90 -0.74 -1.90
C THR A 41 14.84 -0.65 -0.38
N GLN A 42 14.06 0.29 0.17
CA GLN A 42 14.05 0.62 1.61
C GLN A 42 13.14 -0.27 2.45
N VAL A 43 12.13 -0.87 1.83
CA VAL A 43 11.20 -1.79 2.49
C VAL A 43 11.11 -3.10 1.70
N ARG A 44 12.24 -3.49 1.07
CA ARG A 44 12.31 -4.68 0.22
C ARG A 44 12.05 -5.94 1.01
N ASP A 45 12.69 -6.07 2.16
CA ASP A 45 12.54 -7.17 3.13
C ASP A 45 11.08 -7.35 3.54
N TRP A 46 10.42 -6.25 3.90
CA TRP A 46 8.99 -6.24 4.22
C TRP A 46 8.14 -6.69 3.05
N TYR A 47 8.36 -6.08 1.88
CA TYR A 47 7.60 -6.37 0.68
C TYR A 47 7.73 -7.84 0.28
N GLU A 48 8.94 -8.40 0.31
CA GLU A 48 9.21 -9.80 0.01
C GLU A 48 8.50 -10.72 1.01
N HIS A 49 8.54 -10.40 2.31
CA HIS A 49 7.85 -11.16 3.34
C HIS A 49 6.32 -11.15 3.15
N VAL A 50 5.73 -9.97 2.92
CA VAL A 50 4.29 -9.83 2.65
C VAL A 50 3.91 -10.63 1.39
N MET A 51 4.63 -10.46 0.29
CA MET A 51 4.34 -11.15 -0.96
C MET A 51 4.52 -12.67 -0.85
N MET A 52 5.47 -13.15 -0.07
CA MET A 52 5.65 -14.57 0.19
C MET A 52 4.43 -15.15 0.90
N ARG A 53 3.92 -14.47 1.94
CA ARG A 53 2.71 -14.87 2.66
C ARG A 53 1.48 -14.87 1.75
N GLU A 54 1.27 -13.79 0.98
CA GLU A 54 0.12 -13.70 0.08
C GLU A 54 0.15 -14.77 -1.01
N ARG A 55 1.33 -15.05 -1.58
CA ARG A 55 1.48 -16.11 -2.60
C ARG A 55 1.32 -17.52 -2.03
N ALA A 56 1.64 -17.75 -0.76
CA ALA A 56 1.44 -19.04 -0.12
C ALA A 56 -0.05 -19.44 -0.03
N ASN A 57 -0.96 -18.45 -0.05
CA ASN A 57 -2.40 -18.69 -0.05
C ASN A 57 -2.98 -18.93 -1.45
N LEU A 58 -2.19 -18.72 -2.51
CA LEU A 58 -2.64 -18.90 -3.88
C LEU A 58 -2.47 -20.36 -4.33
N PRO A 59 -3.38 -20.88 -5.18
CA PRO A 59 -3.17 -22.16 -5.84
C PRO A 59 -1.85 -22.21 -6.62
N PRO A 60 -1.28 -23.40 -6.87
CA PRO A 60 -0.20 -23.52 -7.84
C PRO A 60 -0.69 -23.10 -9.25
N ASP A 61 0.20 -22.49 -10.04
CA ASP A 61 0.01 -22.10 -11.45
C ASP A 61 -1.04 -21.02 -11.77
N VAL A 62 -1.42 -20.20 -10.80
CA VAL A 62 -2.30 -19.04 -11.07
C VAL A 62 -1.60 -18.00 -11.94
N ASN A 63 -2.36 -17.41 -12.86
CA ASN A 63 -1.89 -16.24 -13.60
C ASN A 63 -1.96 -14.99 -12.72
N ILE A 64 -0.80 -14.51 -12.28
CA ILE A 64 -0.67 -13.34 -11.41
C ILE A 64 -0.41 -12.09 -12.25
N ARG A 65 -1.24 -11.06 -12.05
CA ARG A 65 -1.03 -9.72 -12.55
C ARG A 65 -0.66 -8.77 -11.42
N TYR A 66 0.18 -7.79 -11.72
CA TYR A 66 0.54 -6.74 -10.76
C TYR A 66 0.03 -5.39 -11.26
N CYS A 67 -0.57 -4.64 -10.36
CA CYS A 67 -1.08 -3.31 -10.58
C CYS A 67 -0.34 -2.35 -9.63
N ASP A 68 0.27 -1.31 -10.15
CA ASP A 68 1.03 -0.32 -9.39
C ASP A 68 0.38 1.06 -9.52
N TRP A 69 -0.21 1.53 -8.42
CA TRP A 69 -0.72 2.88 -8.26
C TRP A 69 0.32 3.74 -7.55
N ARG A 70 0.76 4.81 -8.21
CA ARG A 70 1.67 5.80 -7.65
C ARG A 70 0.91 7.09 -7.43
N ILE A 71 0.89 7.55 -6.19
CA ILE A 71 0.15 8.73 -5.76
C ILE A 71 1.15 9.70 -5.15
N ALA A 72 1.38 10.82 -5.79
CA ALA A 72 2.19 11.90 -5.25
C ALA A 72 1.28 13.04 -4.80
N THR A 73 1.36 13.42 -3.53
CA THR A 73 0.47 14.43 -2.93
C THR A 73 1.21 15.31 -1.93
N GLY A 74 0.77 16.56 -1.76
CA GLY A 74 1.23 17.43 -0.68
C GLY A 74 0.37 17.38 0.57
N ASP A 75 -0.59 16.45 0.66
CA ASP A 75 -1.35 16.22 1.89
C ASP A 75 -0.45 15.57 2.95
N VAL A 76 0.09 16.40 3.84
CA VAL A 76 0.96 15.97 4.94
C VAL A 76 0.22 15.08 5.93
N SER A 77 -1.10 15.26 6.06
CA SER A 77 -1.89 14.55 7.06
C SER A 77 -1.78 13.06 6.84
N LEU A 78 -1.82 12.60 5.57
CA LEU A 78 -1.71 11.18 5.19
C LEU A 78 -0.43 10.53 5.71
N PHE A 79 0.65 11.30 5.84
CA PHE A 79 1.96 10.82 6.25
C PHE A 79 2.28 11.10 7.72
N THR A 80 1.34 11.66 8.49
CA THR A 80 1.54 11.89 9.92
C THR A 80 0.85 10.81 10.73
N VAL A 81 1.63 10.05 11.49
CA VAL A 81 1.16 9.01 12.40
C VAL A 81 1.80 9.23 13.77
N HIS A 82 0.97 9.35 14.81
CA HIS A 82 1.42 9.51 16.20
C HIS A 82 2.37 10.69 16.44
N GLY A 83 2.21 11.79 15.69
CA GLY A 83 3.09 12.97 15.77
C GLY A 83 4.41 12.83 15.01
N ASN A 84 4.68 11.65 14.44
CA ASN A 84 5.80 11.44 13.53
C ASN A 84 5.35 11.63 12.09
N ARG A 85 6.14 12.37 11.31
CA ARG A 85 5.93 12.54 9.88
C ARG A 85 6.76 11.53 9.12
N PHE A 86 6.16 10.89 8.12
CA PHE A 86 6.78 10.02 7.13
C PHE A 86 6.84 10.71 5.77
N ASP A 87 7.55 10.13 4.79
CA ASP A 87 7.59 10.68 3.42
C ASP A 87 7.03 9.71 2.37
N LYS A 88 6.92 8.42 2.72
CA LYS A 88 6.41 7.38 1.85
C LYS A 88 5.49 6.43 2.61
N ILE A 89 4.51 5.90 1.87
CA ILE A 89 3.60 4.87 2.32
C ILE A 89 3.51 3.85 1.20
N MET A 90 3.58 2.58 1.55
CA MET A 90 3.32 1.50 0.61
C MET A 90 2.23 0.59 1.17
N LEU A 91 1.25 0.29 0.33
CA LEU A 91 0.17 -0.66 0.59
C LEU A 91 0.30 -1.83 -0.38
N VAL A 92 0.10 -3.04 0.13
CA VAL A 92 -0.12 -4.25 -0.65
C VAL A 92 -1.54 -4.68 -0.37
N LEU A 93 -2.41 -4.57 -1.39
CA LEU A 93 -3.78 -5.02 -1.31
C LEU A 93 -3.80 -6.48 -1.78
N GLY A 94 -3.92 -7.38 -0.82
CA GLY A 94 -4.19 -8.80 -1.03
C GLY A 94 -5.68 -9.09 -1.06
N GLU A 95 -6.05 -10.32 -1.37
CA GLU A 95 -7.47 -10.70 -1.55
C GLU A 95 -8.29 -10.52 -0.26
N GLU A 96 -7.68 -10.81 0.89
CA GLU A 96 -8.36 -10.76 2.19
C GLU A 96 -7.78 -9.70 3.14
N ASN A 97 -6.54 -9.28 2.92
CA ASN A 97 -5.81 -8.38 3.81
C ASN A 97 -5.13 -7.25 3.05
N ILE A 98 -5.10 -6.07 3.66
CA ILE A 98 -4.24 -4.97 3.24
C ILE A 98 -3.07 -4.93 4.21
N SER A 99 -1.85 -5.02 3.66
CA SER A 99 -0.62 -4.78 4.41
C SER A 99 -0.09 -3.39 4.09
N TRP A 100 0.36 -2.64 5.09
CA TRP A 100 0.89 -1.30 4.91
C TRP A 100 2.22 -1.10 5.61
N VAL A 101 2.99 -0.14 5.09
CA VAL A 101 4.19 0.37 5.71
C VAL A 101 4.32 1.87 5.50
N PHE A 102 4.54 2.60 6.57
CA PHE A 102 4.97 4.00 6.59
C PHE A 102 6.49 4.02 6.77
N TYR A 103 7.21 4.75 5.94
CA TYR A 103 8.67 4.79 5.99
C TYR A 103 9.23 6.14 5.52
N GLN A 104 10.52 6.35 5.76
CA GLN A 104 11.25 7.56 5.41
C GLN A 104 12.54 7.27 4.64
N ASN A 105 12.97 8.22 3.80
CA ASN A 105 14.28 8.21 3.16
C ASN A 105 15.41 8.75 4.05
N MET A 106 15.22 8.84 5.37
CA MET A 106 16.15 9.49 6.28
C MET A 106 17.03 8.47 7.03
N PRO A 107 18.25 8.86 7.47
CA PRO A 107 19.23 7.96 8.09
C PRO A 107 18.74 7.28 9.38
N LEU A 108 17.82 7.91 10.13
CA LEU A 108 17.03 7.21 11.14
C LEU A 108 15.85 6.53 10.44
N GLN A 109 16.02 5.28 10.03
CA GLN A 109 15.00 4.48 9.35
C GLN A 109 13.83 4.19 10.31
N ARG A 110 12.92 5.16 10.43
CA ARG A 110 11.64 4.96 11.12
C ARG A 110 10.69 4.25 10.17
N ARG A 111 10.14 3.13 10.64
CA ARG A 111 9.16 2.31 9.92
C ARG A 111 8.00 1.97 10.86
N ILE A 112 6.78 2.09 10.36
CA ILE A 112 5.58 1.57 11.01
C ILE A 112 4.89 0.67 10.00
N GLU A 113 4.74 -0.60 10.34
CA GLU A 113 4.04 -1.58 9.51
C GLU A 113 2.79 -2.11 10.21
N GLY A 114 1.90 -2.67 9.42
CA GLY A 114 0.76 -3.41 9.92
C GLY A 114 0.02 -4.12 8.80
N SER A 115 -0.97 -4.90 9.18
CA SER A 115 -1.87 -5.57 8.25
C SER A 115 -3.24 -5.73 8.89
N ALA A 116 -4.30 -5.63 8.10
CA ALA A 116 -5.65 -5.92 8.55
C ALA A 116 -6.53 -6.40 7.41
N CYS A 117 -7.57 -7.14 7.79
CA CYS A 117 -8.67 -7.50 6.92
C CYS A 117 -9.61 -6.30 6.81
N PHE A 118 -9.72 -5.71 5.63
CA PHE A 118 -10.71 -4.67 5.35
C PHE A 118 -11.78 -5.24 4.43
N PRO A 119 -13.07 -5.04 4.72
CA PRO A 119 -14.17 -5.45 3.85
C PRO A 119 -14.31 -4.50 2.64
N ILE A 120 -13.20 -4.05 2.05
CA ILE A 120 -13.19 -3.11 0.94
C ILE A 120 -13.05 -3.90 -0.35
N SER A 121 -14.09 -3.88 -1.18
CA SER A 121 -13.98 -4.31 -2.57
C SER A 121 -13.27 -3.24 -3.37
N TYR A 122 -11.98 -3.43 -3.65
CA TYR A 122 -11.23 -2.54 -4.53
C TYR A 122 -11.20 -3.11 -5.94
N CYS A 123 -11.51 -2.25 -6.93
CA CYS A 123 -11.17 -2.52 -8.33
C CYS A 123 -9.87 -1.80 -8.65
N GLY A 124 -8.93 -2.48 -9.31
CA GLY A 124 -7.68 -1.90 -9.76
C GLY A 124 -7.85 -0.67 -10.66
N CYS A 125 -9.04 -0.37 -11.19
CA CYS A 125 -9.38 0.84 -11.96
C CYS A 125 -10.06 1.96 -11.13
N CYS A 126 -10.57 1.67 -9.93
CA CYS A 126 -11.37 2.59 -9.11
C CYS A 126 -10.58 3.19 -7.94
N LEU A 127 -9.33 2.75 -7.78
CA LEU A 127 -8.52 3.03 -6.59
C LEU A 127 -8.26 4.52 -6.35
N ASN A 128 -8.34 5.34 -7.41
CA ASN A 128 -8.24 6.80 -7.32
C ASN A 128 -9.21 7.41 -6.29
N ASN A 129 -10.41 6.82 -6.16
CA ASN A 129 -11.43 7.33 -5.25
C ASN A 129 -11.43 6.61 -3.89
N GLN A 130 -10.82 5.42 -3.81
CA GLN A 130 -10.89 4.55 -2.62
C GLN A 130 -9.66 4.65 -1.72
N TYR A 131 -8.51 5.12 -2.23
CA TYR A 131 -7.28 5.10 -1.43
C TYR A 131 -7.36 6.00 -0.18
N LEU A 132 -8.13 7.08 -0.22
CA LEU A 132 -8.33 7.96 0.94
C LEU A 132 -9.09 7.24 2.06
N GLU A 133 -10.16 6.52 1.72
CA GLU A 133 -10.94 5.71 2.67
C GLU A 133 -10.07 4.60 3.29
N ILE A 134 -9.26 3.91 2.47
CA ILE A 134 -8.29 2.91 2.96
C ILE A 134 -7.32 3.56 3.96
N MET A 135 -6.77 4.73 3.61
CA MET A 135 -5.82 5.44 4.47
C MET A 135 -6.46 5.93 5.78
N GLU A 136 -7.71 6.35 5.76
CA GLU A 136 -8.47 6.73 6.94
C GLU A 136 -8.61 5.54 7.90
N HIS A 137 -9.07 4.38 7.42
CA HIS A 137 -9.19 3.18 8.24
C HIS A 137 -7.85 2.68 8.79
N ILE A 138 -6.77 2.74 8.00
CA ILE A 138 -5.42 2.42 8.50
C ILE A 138 -5.05 3.33 9.67
N LYS A 139 -5.31 4.64 9.55
CA LYS A 139 -5.02 5.59 10.63
C LYS A 139 -5.89 5.38 11.86
N GLU A 140 -7.17 5.06 11.69
CA GLU A 140 -8.06 4.72 12.80
C GLU A 140 -7.50 3.53 13.58
N MET A 141 -7.06 2.47 12.91
CA MET A 141 -6.46 1.32 13.59
C MET A 141 -5.16 1.69 14.30
N LEU A 142 -4.26 2.43 13.65
CA LEU A 142 -3.04 2.89 14.29
C LEU A 142 -3.34 3.70 15.55
N SER A 143 -4.38 4.54 15.52
CA SER A 143 -4.82 5.32 16.68
C SER A 143 -5.34 4.44 17.84
N ARG A 144 -5.99 3.31 17.55
CA ARG A 144 -6.50 2.36 18.55
C ARG A 144 -5.38 1.52 19.19
N THR A 145 -4.31 1.23 18.44
CA THR A 145 -3.15 0.48 18.95
C THR A 145 -2.35 1.25 20.01
N LYS A 146 -2.68 2.53 20.28
CA LYS A 146 -2.06 3.37 21.31
C LYS A 146 -2.52 3.09 22.76
N VAL A 147 -2.97 1.88 23.06
CA VAL A 147 -3.20 1.41 24.43
C VAL A 147 -2.43 0.12 24.67
N ARG A 148 -1.13 0.26 24.95
CA ARG A 148 -0.37 -0.49 25.96
C ARG A 148 1.02 0.09 26.13
#